data_AF-A0A937TWU4-F1
#
_entry.id   AF-A0A937TWU4-F1
#
_cell.length_a   1.000
_cell.length_b   1.000
_cell.length_c   1.000
_cell.angle_alpha   90.00
_cell.angle_beta   90.00
_cell.angle_gamma   90.00
#
_symmetry.space_group_name_H-M   'P 1'
#
loop_
_entity.id
_entity.type
_entity.pdbx_description
1 polymer ?
#
loop_
_entity_poly.entity_id
_entity_poly.type
_entity_poly.pdbx_seq_one_letter_code
_entity_poly.pdbx_strand_id
1 'polypeptide(L)'
;MSCDAFNRMASAYLDGELTAEDRRRFEAHLETCDACRRELADLKRLTEDLDMIRFKEPGDEELARYWSGVYNRLERGLGWILFSVGAILTLCYGAFKVIEELIRDDTVSNLLKVGVCALIAGLVVLFVSLLRERLVVCKVDRYSKEIER
;
A
#
# COMPACT_ATOMS: atom_id res chain seq x y z
N MET A 1 29.25 20.43 -38.50
CA MET A 1 27.86 20.49 -38.01
C MET A 1 27.44 21.95 -37.95
N SER A 2 26.15 22.24 -38.12
CA SER A 2 25.60 23.57 -37.78
C SER A 2 25.44 23.66 -36.25
N CYS A 3 25.55 24.87 -35.71
CA CYS A 3 25.25 25.12 -34.28
C CYS A 3 23.80 24.75 -33.91
N ASP A 4 22.91 24.60 -34.89
CA ASP A 4 21.51 24.15 -34.66
C ASP A 4 21.42 22.69 -34.20
N ALA A 5 22.35 21.84 -34.64
CA ALA A 5 22.43 20.43 -34.23
C ALA A 5 23.04 20.26 -32.82
N PHE A 6 23.70 21.28 -32.29
CA PHE A 6 24.33 21.26 -30.96
C PHE A 6 23.30 21.04 -29.84
N ASN A 7 22.19 21.80 -29.85
CA ASN A 7 21.17 21.72 -28.80
C ASN A 7 20.58 20.31 -28.64
N ARG A 8 20.44 19.56 -29.73
CA ARG A 8 19.90 18.19 -29.68
C ARG A 8 20.88 17.19 -29.08
N MET A 9 22.18 17.43 -29.26
CA MET A 9 23.23 16.49 -28.90
C MET A 9 23.89 16.85 -27.56
N ALA A 10 23.73 18.07 -27.06
CA ALA A 10 24.32 18.53 -25.81
C ALA A 10 23.84 17.73 -24.58
N SER A 11 22.53 17.52 -24.42
CA SER A 11 22.00 16.70 -23.32
C SER A 11 22.46 15.25 -23.41
N ALA A 12 22.33 14.62 -24.59
CA ALA A 12 22.80 13.26 -24.83
C ALA A 12 24.32 13.10 -24.63
N TYR A 13 25.12 14.14 -24.87
CA TYR A 13 26.55 14.16 -24.58
C TYR A 13 26.82 14.15 -23.06
N LEU A 14 26.07 14.95 -22.29
CA LEU A 14 26.19 15.03 -20.82
C LEU A 14 25.74 13.72 -20.15
N ASP A 15 24.69 13.09 -20.67
CA ASP A 15 24.16 11.82 -20.16
C ASP A 15 24.94 10.59 -20.66
N GLY A 16 25.90 10.79 -21.59
CA GLY A 16 26.73 9.72 -22.14
C GLY A 16 26.03 8.80 -23.15
N GLU A 17 24.89 9.22 -23.70
CA GLU A 17 24.03 8.44 -24.60
C GLU A 17 24.39 8.57 -26.09
N LEU A 18 25.34 9.44 -26.45
CA LEU A 18 25.77 9.58 -27.84
C LEU A 18 26.56 8.36 -28.34
N THR A 19 26.30 7.99 -29.59
CA THR A 19 27.10 6.97 -30.29
C THR A 19 28.54 7.43 -30.46
N ALA A 20 29.48 6.50 -30.62
CA ALA A 20 30.90 6.83 -30.80
C ALA A 20 31.20 7.64 -32.08
N GLU A 21 30.33 7.57 -33.09
CA GLU A 21 30.44 8.39 -34.31
C GLU A 21 29.93 9.81 -34.06
N ASP A 22 28.76 9.93 -33.43
CA ASP A 22 28.13 11.20 -33.10
C ASP A 22 28.93 12.00 -32.07
N ARG A 23 29.52 11.32 -31.08
CA ARG A 23 30.41 11.93 -30.10
C ARG A 23 31.64 12.55 -30.76
N ARG A 24 32.28 11.85 -31.69
CA ARG A 24 33.44 12.38 -32.45
C ARG A 24 33.06 13.60 -33.29
N ARG A 25 31.90 13.57 -33.93
CA ARG A 25 31.37 14.71 -34.70
C ARG A 25 31.08 15.92 -33.80
N PHE A 26 30.53 15.67 -32.62
CA PHE A 26 30.22 16.70 -31.62
C PHE A 26 31.50 17.32 -31.04
N GLU A 27 32.49 16.50 -30.68
CA GLU A 27 33.80 16.96 -30.17
C GLU A 27 34.57 17.77 -31.22
N ALA A 28 34.58 17.33 -32.49
CA ALA A 28 35.17 18.09 -33.59
C ALA A 28 34.48 19.46 -33.81
N HIS A 29 33.18 19.56 -33.51
CA HIS A 29 32.46 20.83 -33.57
C HIS A 29 32.84 21.75 -32.40
N LEU A 30 33.04 21.20 -31.19
CA LEU A 30 33.48 21.97 -30.02
C LEU A 30 34.89 22.54 -30.19
N GLU A 31 35.77 21.87 -30.94
CA GLU A 31 37.11 22.38 -31.29
C GLU A 31 37.04 23.62 -32.19
N THR A 32 36.03 23.69 -33.06
CA THR A 32 35.88 24.75 -34.06
C THR A 32 34.94 25.88 -33.66
N CYS A 33 34.10 25.69 -32.64
CA CYS A 33 33.09 26.67 -32.21
C CYS A 33 33.20 27.03 -30.71
N ASP A 34 33.70 28.23 -30.43
CA ASP A 34 33.81 28.74 -29.05
C ASP A 34 32.45 29.03 -28.39
N ALA A 35 31.42 29.39 -29.17
CA ALA A 35 30.08 29.67 -28.64
C ALA A 35 29.44 28.41 -28.03
N CYS A 36 29.41 27.31 -28.79
CA CYS A 36 28.89 26.03 -28.33
C CYS A 36 29.70 25.44 -27.15
N ARG A 37 31.01 25.72 -27.11
CA ARG A 37 31.85 25.31 -25.96
C ARG A 37 31.44 26.02 -24.67
N ARG A 38 31.11 27.30 -24.72
CA ARG A 38 30.62 28.06 -23.55
C ARG A 38 29.26 27.56 -23.11
N GLU A 39 28.33 27.36 -24.04
CA GLU A 39 26.99 26.84 -23.75
C GLU A 39 27.04 25.46 -23.07
N LEU A 40 27.92 24.56 -23.55
CA LEU A 40 28.10 23.24 -22.94
C LEU A 40 28.65 23.34 -21.51
N ALA A 41 29.58 24.28 -21.27
CA ALA A 41 30.13 24.51 -19.94
C ALA A 41 29.08 25.05 -18.95
N ASP A 42 28.19 25.93 -19.42
CA ASP A 42 27.10 26.47 -18.60
C ASP A 42 26.05 25.40 -18.28
N LEU A 43 25.67 24.58 -19.26
CA LEU A 43 24.80 23.41 -19.04
C LEU A 43 25.40 22.44 -18.02
N LYS A 44 26.70 22.14 -18.14
CA LYS A 44 27.38 21.25 -17.20
C LYS A 44 27.37 21.78 -15.77
N ARG A 45 27.58 23.09 -15.57
CA ARG A 45 27.49 23.73 -14.25
C ARG A 45 26.09 23.61 -13.64
N LEU A 46 25.05 23.84 -14.45
CA LEU A 46 23.66 23.68 -13.98
C LEU A 46 23.38 22.24 -13.53
N THR A 47 23.86 21.25 -14.28
CA THR A 47 23.71 19.84 -13.88
C THR A 47 24.46 19.52 -12.58
N GLU A 48 25.68 20.05 -12.41
CA GLU A 48 26.47 19.89 -11.18
C GLU A 48 25.79 20.55 -9.96
N ASP A 49 25.21 21.75 -10.13
CA ASP A 49 24.46 22.44 -9.09
C ASP A 49 23.17 21.67 -8.69
N LEU A 50 22.48 21.07 -9.67
CA LEU A 50 21.30 20.25 -9.43
C LEU A 50 21.64 18.91 -8.76
N ASP A 51 22.82 18.35 -9.00
CA ASP A 51 23.27 17.11 -8.37
C ASP A 51 23.44 17.26 -6.86
N MET A 52 23.75 18.48 -6.38
CA MET A 52 23.79 18.80 -4.94
C MET A 52 22.41 18.76 -4.27
N ILE A 53 21.32 18.83 -5.06
CA ILE A 53 19.94 18.73 -4.58
C ILE A 53 19.41 17.29 -4.71
N ARG A 54 20.23 16.31 -5.16
CA ARG A 54 19.77 14.92 -5.33
C ARG A 54 19.09 14.43 -4.06
N PHE A 55 17.78 14.24 -4.20
CA PHE A 55 16.98 13.52 -3.24
C PHE A 55 17.60 12.12 -3.10
N LYS A 56 18.02 11.80 -1.88
CA LYS A 56 18.39 10.44 -1.53
C LYS A 56 17.17 9.56 -1.77
N GLU A 57 17.23 8.71 -2.79
CA GLU A 57 16.22 7.67 -2.98
C GLU A 57 16.17 6.82 -1.71
N PRO A 58 15.01 6.71 -1.04
CA PRO A 58 14.90 5.92 0.17
C PRO A 58 15.22 4.47 -0.15
N GLY A 59 15.98 3.82 0.72
CA GLY A 59 16.40 2.43 0.49
C GLY A 59 15.21 1.47 0.47
N ASP A 60 15.36 0.33 -0.21
CA ASP A 60 14.33 -0.72 -0.29
C ASP A 60 13.80 -1.15 1.09
N GLU A 61 14.66 -1.07 2.11
CA GLU A 61 14.35 -1.39 3.51
C GLU A 61 13.39 -0.37 4.17
N GLU A 62 13.50 0.92 3.82
CA GLU A 62 12.61 1.98 4.27
C GLU A 62 11.25 1.90 3.57
N LEU A 63 11.27 1.56 2.28
CA LEU A 63 10.06 1.32 1.50
C LEU A 63 9.27 0.15 2.07
N ALA A 64 9.93 -0.99 2.33
CA ALA A 64 9.31 -2.17 2.92
C ALA A 64 8.66 -1.87 4.30
N ARG A 65 9.32 -1.03 5.12
CA ARG A 65 8.81 -0.62 6.43
C ARG A 65 7.51 0.18 6.29
N TYR A 66 7.45 1.12 5.35
CA TYR A 66 6.23 1.89 5.06
C TYR A 66 5.07 0.97 4.62
N TRP A 67 5.33 0.06 3.66
CA TRP A 67 4.31 -0.86 3.15
C TRP A 67 3.79 -1.85 4.20
N SER A 68 4.67 -2.35 5.07
CA SER A 68 4.32 -3.33 6.11
C SER A 68 3.30 -2.79 7.14
N GLY A 69 3.38 -1.51 7.51
CA GLY A 69 2.48 -0.88 8.48
C GLY A 69 1.06 -0.66 7.95
N VAL A 70 0.93 -0.50 6.63
CA VAL A 70 -0.36 -0.29 5.94
C VAL A 70 -1.01 -1.63 5.61
N TYR A 71 -0.26 -2.57 5.04
CA TYR A 71 -0.81 -3.85 4.58
C TYR A 71 -1.29 -4.73 5.74
N ASN A 72 -0.47 -4.84 6.79
CA ASN A 72 -0.77 -5.68 7.96
C ASN A 72 -1.94 -5.13 8.80
N ARG A 73 -2.25 -3.84 8.67
CA ARG A 73 -3.39 -3.17 9.32
C ARG A 73 -4.70 -3.43 8.57
N LEU A 74 -4.65 -3.47 7.24
CA LEU A 74 -5.80 -3.71 6.39
C LEU A 74 -6.22 -5.18 6.39
N GLU A 75 -5.29 -6.13 6.25
CA GLU A 75 -5.62 -7.57 6.23
C GLU A 75 -6.29 -8.03 7.53
N ARG A 76 -5.73 -7.64 8.68
CA ARG A 76 -6.26 -8.09 9.97
C ARG A 76 -7.58 -7.41 10.30
N GLY A 77 -7.77 -6.13 9.94
CA GLY A 77 -9.03 -5.43 10.13
C GLY A 77 -10.14 -5.96 9.23
N LEU A 78 -9.89 -6.07 7.93
CA LEU A 78 -10.87 -6.53 6.95
C LEU A 78 -11.23 -8.00 7.15
N GLY A 79 -10.25 -8.86 7.49
CA GLY A 79 -10.48 -10.28 7.75
C GLY A 79 -11.47 -10.51 8.89
N TRP A 80 -11.31 -9.80 10.01
CA TRP A 80 -12.25 -9.92 11.15
C TRP A 80 -13.62 -9.31 10.86
N ILE A 81 -13.70 -8.21 10.10
CA ILE A 81 -14.99 -7.64 9.68
C ILE A 81 -15.74 -8.65 8.81
N LEU A 82 -15.08 -9.21 7.79
CA LEU A 82 -15.70 -10.20 6.90
C LEU A 82 -16.13 -11.45 7.69
N PHE A 83 -15.27 -11.95 8.58
CA PHE A 83 -15.55 -13.12 9.42
C PHE A 83 -16.74 -12.87 10.36
N SER A 84 -16.83 -11.68 10.96
CA SER A 84 -17.93 -11.31 11.86
C SER A 84 -19.25 -11.22 11.13
N VAL A 85 -19.26 -10.55 9.98
CA VAL A 85 -20.45 -10.43 9.14
C VAL A 85 -20.90 -11.80 8.66
N GLY A 86 -19.96 -12.65 8.22
CA GLY A 86 -20.26 -14.04 7.83
C GLY A 86 -20.87 -14.84 8.98
N ALA A 87 -20.26 -14.81 10.16
CA ALA A 87 -20.76 -15.52 11.34
C ALA A 87 -22.17 -15.05 11.75
N ILE A 88 -22.43 -13.73 11.71
CA ILE A 88 -23.75 -13.16 12.01
C ILE A 88 -24.79 -13.69 11.00
N LEU A 89 -24.49 -13.62 9.69
CA LEU A 89 -25.40 -14.09 8.66
C LEU A 89 -25.69 -15.59 8.79
N THR A 90 -24.67 -16.41 9.06
CA THR A 90 -24.83 -17.86 9.27
C THR A 90 -25.67 -18.16 10.51
N LEU A 91 -25.43 -17.49 11.64
CA LEU A 91 -26.21 -17.65 12.86
C LEU A 91 -27.66 -17.20 12.67
N CYS A 92 -27.88 -16.06 12.02
CA CYS A 92 -29.22 -15.59 11.69
C CYS A 92 -29.96 -16.58 10.80
N TYR A 93 -29.35 -17.03 9.70
CA TYR A 93 -29.96 -18.00 8.80
C TYR A 93 -30.27 -19.33 9.50
N GLY A 94 -29.34 -19.85 10.30
CA GLY A 94 -29.55 -21.05 11.11
C GLY A 94 -30.71 -20.88 12.09
N ALA A 95 -30.81 -19.73 12.75
CA ALA A 95 -31.93 -19.41 13.64
C ALA A 95 -33.27 -19.37 12.89
N PHE A 96 -33.32 -18.69 11.74
CA PHE A 96 -34.52 -18.66 10.90
C PHE A 96 -34.98 -20.06 10.48
N LYS A 97 -34.04 -20.92 10.07
CA LYS A 97 -34.36 -22.30 9.67
C LYS A 97 -34.89 -23.14 10.82
N VAL A 98 -34.28 -23.03 11.98
CA VAL A 98 -34.73 -23.71 13.20
C VAL A 98 -36.13 -23.22 13.60
N ILE A 99 -36.39 -21.92 13.54
CA ILE A 99 -37.70 -21.34 13.84
C ILE A 99 -38.76 -21.83 12.83
N GLU A 100 -38.44 -21.87 11.54
CA GLU A 100 -39.34 -22.36 10.49
C GLU A 100 -39.74 -23.83 10.71
N GLU A 101 -38.76 -24.71 10.97
CA GLU A 101 -38.98 -26.13 11.23
C GLU A 101 -39.84 -26.35 12.49
N LEU A 102 -39.56 -25.56 13.52
CA LEU A 102 -40.19 -25.66 14.84
C LEU A 102 -41.61 -25.06 14.91
N ILE A 103 -41.92 -24.14 14.00
CA ILE A 103 -43.30 -23.62 13.80
C ILE A 103 -44.12 -24.60 12.94
N ARG A 104 -43.48 -25.33 12.02
CA ARG A 104 -44.16 -26.31 11.16
C ARG A 104 -44.53 -27.60 11.90
N ASP A 105 -43.72 -28.04 12.86
CA ASP A 105 -44.06 -29.17 13.73
C ASP A 105 -44.87 -28.74 14.97
N ASP A 106 -46.13 -29.14 15.01
CA ASP A 106 -47.09 -28.88 16.11
C ASP A 106 -46.87 -29.81 17.33
N THR A 107 -45.98 -30.79 17.19
CA THR A 107 -45.73 -31.85 18.20
C THR A 107 -44.58 -31.56 19.16
N VAL A 108 -43.82 -30.48 18.93
CA VAL A 108 -42.61 -30.18 19.73
C VAL A 108 -42.97 -29.39 20.99
N SER A 109 -42.53 -29.89 22.14
CA SER A 109 -42.74 -29.25 23.45
C SER A 109 -42.20 -27.82 23.49
N ASN A 110 -43.00 -26.88 24.01
CA ASN A 110 -42.66 -25.46 24.15
C ASN A 110 -41.35 -25.21 24.91
N LEU A 111 -40.95 -26.12 25.80
CA LEU A 111 -39.69 -26.03 26.54
C LEU A 111 -38.46 -26.17 25.62
N LEU A 112 -38.53 -27.07 24.62
CA LEU A 112 -37.45 -27.24 23.64
C LEU A 112 -37.32 -25.98 22.78
N LYS A 113 -38.45 -25.33 22.45
CA LYS A 113 -38.47 -24.09 21.68
C LYS A 113 -37.72 -22.97 22.39
N VAL A 114 -38.01 -22.79 23.67
CA VAL A 114 -37.36 -21.77 24.51
C VAL A 114 -35.87 -22.10 24.70
N GLY A 115 -35.52 -23.37 24.92
CA GLY A 115 -34.14 -23.81 25.10
C GLY A 115 -33.24 -23.53 23.89
N VAL A 116 -33.73 -23.82 22.68
CA VAL A 116 -32.96 -23.58 21.46
C VAL A 116 -32.80 -22.08 21.16
N CYS A 117 -33.85 -21.28 21.36
CA CYS A 117 -33.76 -19.83 21.23
C CYS A 117 -32.74 -19.21 22.22
N ALA A 118 -32.75 -19.67 23.47
CA ALA A 118 -31.80 -19.22 24.49
C ALA A 118 -30.35 -19.59 24.14
N LEU A 119 -30.13 -20.78 23.56
CA LEU A 119 -28.81 -21.26 23.16
C LEU A 119 -28.25 -20.45 21.98
N ILE A 120 -29.07 -20.18 20.97
CA ILE A 120 -28.70 -19.33 19.82
C ILE A 120 -28.40 -17.90 20.27
N ALA A 121 -29.26 -17.31 21.12
CA ALA A 121 -29.03 -15.98 21.67
C ALA A 121 -27.73 -15.91 22.48
N GLY A 122 -27.43 -16.94 23.28
CA GLY A 122 -26.18 -17.06 24.03
C GLY A 122 -24.95 -17.12 23.13
N LEU A 123 -25.02 -17.86 22.02
CA LEU A 123 -23.94 -17.93 21.02
C LEU A 123 -23.68 -16.58 20.35
N VAL A 124 -24.74 -15.86 19.98
CA VAL A 124 -24.63 -14.51 19.39
C VAL A 124 -24.00 -13.53 20.40
N VAL A 125 -24.45 -13.54 21.65
CA VAL A 125 -23.92 -12.67 22.71
C VAL A 125 -22.44 -12.97 23.00
N LEU A 126 -22.06 -14.26 23.13
CA LEU A 126 -20.67 -14.66 23.34
C LEU A 126 -19.79 -14.24 22.15
N PHE A 127 -20.27 -14.43 20.93
CA PHE A 127 -19.56 -14.03 19.73
C PHE A 127 -19.31 -12.51 19.70
N VAL A 128 -20.33 -11.71 19.98
CA VAL A 128 -20.21 -10.23 20.06
C VAL A 128 -19.28 -9.81 21.20
N SER A 129 -19.32 -10.48 22.35
CA SER A 129 -18.45 -10.17 23.49
C SER A 129 -16.98 -10.44 23.18
N LEU A 130 -16.67 -11.61 22.60
CA LEU A 130 -15.32 -11.95 22.16
C LEU A 130 -14.82 -11.03 21.05
N LEU A 131 -15.72 -10.64 20.13
CA LEU A 131 -15.37 -9.70 19.07
C LEU A 131 -15.02 -8.33 19.63
N ARG A 132 -15.82 -7.83 20.58
CA ARG A 132 -15.59 -6.52 21.21
C ARG A 132 -14.28 -6.51 21.99
N GLU A 133 -13.99 -7.56 22.75
CA GLU A 133 -12.74 -7.72 23.48
C GLU A 133 -11.52 -7.70 22.54
N ARG A 134 -11.57 -8.46 21.44
CA ARG A 134 -10.50 -8.50 20.45
C ARG A 134 -10.32 -7.16 19.71
N LEU A 135 -11.41 -6.47 19.38
CA LEU A 135 -11.34 -5.15 18.76
C LEU A 135 -10.77 -4.09 19.70
N VAL A 136 -11.10 -4.14 20.99
CA VAL A 136 -10.55 -3.21 21.99
C VAL A 136 -9.06 -3.46 22.23
N VAL A 137 -8.64 -4.71 22.37
CA VAL A 137 -7.22 -5.06 22.56
C VAL A 137 -6.37 -4.63 21.35
N CYS A 138 -6.86 -4.86 20.13
CA CYS A 138 -6.19 -4.37 18.91
C CYS A 138 -6.13 -2.83 18.82
N LYS A 139 -7.06 -2.12 19.46
CA LYS A 139 -7.12 -0.64 19.46
C LYS A 139 -6.23 -0.02 20.54
N VAL A 140 -6.00 -0.73 21.65
CA VAL A 140 -5.13 -0.30 22.76
C VAL A 140 -3.66 -0.57 22.48
N ASP A 141 -3.32 -1.51 21.60
CA ASP A 141 -1.95 -1.76 21.13
C ASP A 141 -1.44 -0.72 20.10
N ARG A 142 -1.89 0.54 20.25
CA ARG A 142 -1.51 1.69 19.42
C ARG A 142 -0.35 2.51 20.02
N TYR A 143 0.15 2.12 21.20
CA TYR A 143 1.20 2.85 21.94
C TYR A 143 2.43 2.02 22.33
N SER A 144 2.49 0.71 22.04
CA SER A 144 3.57 -0.15 22.52
C SER A 144 4.83 -0.18 21.64
N LYS A 145 4.81 0.43 20.45
CA LYS A 145 5.93 0.37 19.49
C LYS A 145 6.56 1.72 19.11
N GLU A 146 6.14 2.81 19.74
CA GLU A 146 6.70 4.15 19.46
C GLU A 146 7.84 4.55 20.43
N ILE A 147 8.29 3.63 21.30
CA ILE A 147 9.40 3.85 22.23
C ILE A 147 10.33 2.64 22.20
N GLU A 148 11.10 2.49 21.12
CA GLU A 148 12.44 1.91 21.23
C GLU A 148 13.40 2.94 20.63
N ARG A 149 14.13 3.59 21.53
CA ARG A 149 15.21 4.54 21.29
C ARG A 149 16.49 3.77 20.97
#